data_AF-A0A7Y8WLL3-F1
#
_entry.id   AF-A0A7Y8WLL3-F1
#
_cell.length_a   1.000
_cell.length_b   1.000
_cell.length_c   1.000
_cell.angle_alpha   90.00
_cell.angle_beta   90.00
_cell.angle_gamma   90.00
#
_symmetry.space_group_name_H-M   'P 1'
#
loop_
_entity.id
_entity.type
_entity.pdbx_description
1 polymer ?
#
loop_
_entity_poly.entity_id
_entity_poly.type
_entity_poly.pdbx_seq_one_letter_code
_entity_poly.pdbx_strand_id
1 'polypeptide(L)' 'MKLKYTNEMEKAMLSAHGVCYEDYKRKLNVRMEVEKRRELDYLISKRLSADFDGRIHG' A
#
# COMPACT_ATOMS: atom_id res chain seq x y z
N MET A 1 16.70 -19.17 -0.79
CA MET A 1 16.97 -17.88 -0.13
C MET A 1 15.80 -17.56 0.80
N LYS A 2 15.94 -17.69 2.13
CA LYS A 2 14.91 -17.26 3.08
C LYS A 2 14.96 -15.72 3.12
N LEU A 3 14.00 -15.04 2.49
CA LEU A 3 13.78 -13.62 2.74
C LEU A 3 13.54 -13.47 4.25
N LYS A 4 14.53 -12.94 4.98
CA LYS A 4 14.32 -12.43 6.34
C LYS A 4 13.49 -11.17 6.17
N TYR A 5 12.17 -11.28 6.29
CA TYR A 5 11.34 -10.10 6.45
C TYR A 5 11.83 -9.37 7.70
N THR A 6 12.05 -8.07 7.58
CA THR A 6 12.65 -7.28 8.66
C THR A 6 11.57 -6.88 9.65
N ASN A 7 11.96 -6.61 10.91
CA ASN A 7 11.05 -6.01 11.88
C ASN A 7 10.43 -4.70 11.36
N GLU A 8 11.11 -3.99 10.47
CA GLU A 8 10.59 -2.78 9.83
C GLU A 8 9.47 -3.07 8.83
N MET A 9 9.51 -4.19 8.09
CA MET A 9 8.39 -4.60 7.24
C MET A 9 7.14 -4.93 8.06
N GLU A 10 7.32 -5.61 9.20
CA GLU A 10 6.24 -5.91 10.15
C GLU A 10 5.64 -4.62 10.72
N LYS A 11 6.49 -3.70 11.22
CA LYS A 11 6.04 -2.40 11.73
C LYS A 11 5.31 -1.58 10.68
N ALA A 12 5.85 -1.52 9.46
CA ALA A 12 5.27 -0.73 8.37
C ALA A 12 3.90 -1.29 7.95
N MET A 13 3.79 -2.61 7.79
CA MET A 13 2.51 -3.25 7.44
C MET A 13 1.47 -3.09 8.54
N LEU A 14 1.87 -3.25 9.80
CA LEU A 14 0.97 -3.06 10.94
C LEU A 14 0.51 -1.59 11.03
N SER A 15 1.42 -0.63 10.86
CA SER A 15 1.11 0.80 10.90
C SER A 15 0.20 1.24 9.74
N ALA A 16 0.49 0.81 8.51
CA ALA A 16 -0.24 1.25 7.33
C ALA A 16 -1.56 0.52 7.10
N HIS A 17 -1.60 -0.78 7.40
CA HIS A 17 -2.68 -1.67 7.00
C HIS A 17 -3.30 -2.47 8.16
N GLY A 18 -2.76 -2.36 9.39
CA GLY A 18 -3.27 -3.08 10.55
C GLY A 18 -3.01 -4.58 10.55
N VAL A 19 -2.15 -5.07 9.64
CA VAL A 19 -1.86 -6.50 9.47
C VAL A 19 -0.37 -6.76 9.51
N CYS A 20 0.04 -7.91 10.07
CA CYS A 20 1.44 -8.33 10.03
C CYS A 20 1.83 -8.78 8.61
N TYR A 21 3.11 -8.66 8.29
CA TYR A 21 3.64 -9.03 6.98
C TYR A 21 3.48 -10.52 6.71
N GLU A 22 3.68 -11.38 7.71
CA GLU A 22 3.48 -12.82 7.54
C GLU A 22 2.02 -13.20 7.23
N ASP A 23 1.02 -12.49 7.80
CA ASP A 23 -0.38 -12.72 7.43
C ASP A 23 -0.67 -12.25 6.00
N TYR A 24 -0.19 -11.08 5.63
CA TYR A 24 -0.26 -10.58 4.24
C TYR A 24 0.40 -11.56 3.24
N LYS A 25 1.49 -12.21 3.65
CA LYS A 25 2.22 -13.16 2.81
C LYS A 25 1.51 -14.52 2.70
N ARG A 26 0.88 -15.01 3.77
CA ARG A 26 0.29 -16.36 3.79
C ARG A 26 -1.19 -16.41 3.41
N LYS A 27 -1.95 -15.36 3.72
CA LYS A 27 -3.41 -15.32 3.58
C LYS A 27 -3.81 -14.50 2.35
N LEU A 28 -4.34 -15.18 1.33
CA LEU A 28 -4.72 -14.54 0.06
C LEU A 28 -5.76 -13.43 0.25
N ASN A 29 -6.77 -13.67 1.07
CA ASN A 29 -7.80 -12.67 1.38
C ASN A 29 -7.21 -11.39 1.99
N VAL A 30 -6.29 -11.53 2.94
CA VAL A 30 -5.58 -10.40 3.56
C VAL A 30 -4.78 -9.64 2.52
N ARG A 31 -4.07 -10.35 1.63
CA ARG A 31 -3.35 -9.72 0.53
C ARG A 31 -4.27 -8.93 -0.40
N MET A 32 -5.40 -9.51 -0.78
CA MET A 32 -6.37 -8.86 -1.68
C MET A 32 -6.95 -7.58 -1.06
N GLU A 33 -7.17 -7.54 0.25
CA GLU A 33 -7.64 -6.34 0.95
C GLU A 33 -6.59 -5.23 0.92
N VAL A 34 -5.33 -5.56 1.21
CA VAL A 34 -4.22 -4.61 1.16
C VAL A 34 -4.04 -4.04 -0.25
N GLU A 35 -4.02 -4.90 -1.28
CA GLU A 35 -3.82 -4.45 -2.67
C GLU A 35 -4.99 -3.62 -3.20
N LYS A 36 -6.24 -3.92 -2.81
CA LYS A 36 -7.39 -3.06 -3.13
C LYS A 36 -7.24 -1.66 -2.57
N ARG A 37 -6.77 -1.53 -1.33
CA ARG A 37 -6.53 -0.22 -0.70
C ARG A 37 -5.40 0.53 -1.40
N ARG A 38 -4.30 -0.16 -1.74
CA ARG A 38 -3.19 0.42 -2.50
C ARG A 38 -3.62 0.97 -3.86
N GLU A 39 -4.45 0.22 -4.58
CA GLU A 39 -4.99 0.68 -5.85
C GLU A 39 -5.86 1.93 -5.69
N LEU A 40 -6.73 1.96 -4.68
CA LEU A 40 -7.55 3.14 -4.39
C LEU A 40 -6.69 4.36 -4.06
N ASP A 41 -5.68 4.21 -3.20
CA ASP A 41 -4.76 5.29 -2.83
C ASP A 41 -3.98 5.80 -4.05
N TYR A 42 -3.55 4.89 -4.95
CA TYR A 42 -2.89 5.25 -6.20
C TYR A 42 -3.80 6.05 -7.13
N LEU A 43 -5.05 5.61 -7.33
CA LEU A 43 -6.01 6.31 -8.18
C LEU A 43 -6.35 7.71 -7.65
N ILE A 44 -6.53 7.85 -6.34
CA ILE A 44 -6.77 9.15 -5.69
C ILE A 44 -5.55 10.05 -5.88
N SER A 45 -4.35 9.56 -5.58
CA SER A 45 -3.10 10.32 -5.73
C SER A 45 -2.88 10.75 -7.18
N LYS A 46 -3.10 9.85 -8.15
CA LYS A 46 -2.99 10.13 -9.58
C LYS A 46 -3.96 11.24 -10.01
N ARG A 47 -5.21 11.19 -9.53
CA ARG A 47 -6.20 12.22 -9.84
C ARG A 47 -5.80 13.58 -9.27
N LEU A 48 -5.39 13.62 -8.01
CA LEU A 48 -4.92 14.85 -7.35
C LEU A 48 -3.70 15.46 -8.05
N SER A 49 -2.75 14.61 -8.46
CA SER A 49 -1.57 15.05 -9.22
C SER A 49 -1.97 15.70 -10.54
N ALA A 50 -2.90 15.10 -11.29
CA ALA A 50 -3.39 15.66 -12.55
C ALA A 50 -4.16 16.98 -12.35
N ASP A 51 -5.00 17.05 -11.30
CA ASP A 51 -5.75 18.26 -10.98
C ASP A 51 -4.82 19.41 -10.52
N PHE A 52 -3.68 19.10 -9.89
CA PHE A 52 -2.67 20.09 -9.51
C PHE A 52 -1.85 20.58 -10.70
N ASP A 53 -1.39 19.66 -11.55
CA ASP A 53 -0.62 19.96 -12.77
C ASP A 53 -1.41 20.88 -13.71
N GLY A 54 -2.70 20.59 -13.92
CA GLY A 54 -3.60 21.42 -14.72
C GLY A 54 -3.87 22.82 -14.15
N ARG A 55 -3.61 23.06 -12.85
CA ARG A 55 -3.72 24.39 -12.23
C ARG A 55 -2.42 25.20 -12.31
N ILE A 56 -1.27 24.53 -12.41
CA ILE A 56 0.04 25.20 -12.54
C ILE A 56 0.35 25.56 -13.99
N HIS A 57 -0.10 24.75 -14.93
CA HIS A 57 0.13 24.96 -16.36
C HIS A 57 -1.02 25.68 -17.08
N GLY A 58 -2.01 26.17 -16.33
CA GLY A 58 -3.16 26.96 -16.82
C GLY A 58 -2.95 28.46 -16.71
#